data_AF-A0A8X6FPA6-F1
#
_entry.id   AF-A0A8X6FPA6-F1
#
_cell.length_a   1.000
_cell.length_b   1.000
_cell.length_c   1.000
_cell.angle_alpha   90.00
_cell.angle_beta   90.00
_cell.angle_gamma   90.00
#
_symmetry.space_group_name_H-M   'P 1'
#
loop_
_entity.id
_entity.type
_entity.pdbx_description
1 polymer ?
#
loop_
_entity_poly.entity_id
_entity_poly.type
_entity_poly.pdbx_seq_one_letter_code
_entity_poly.pdbx_strand_id
1 'polypeptide(L)'
;MDNCVTSVDTELSEFVNGATELMKLRSFELKRMGKTSKDADSAQSHVLGLLWEVKEDLLFCDTSHIDTACEPMFRRNVLSCIQKVFDPI
;
A
#
# COMPACT_ATOMS: atom_id res chain seq x y z
N MET A 1 8.56 2.08 1.24
CA MET A 1 8.52 0.63 1.55
C MET A 1 7.06 0.25 1.67
N ASP A 2 6.56 -0.67 0.84
CA ASP A 2 5.15 -1.08 0.82
C ASP A 2 4.85 -2.19 1.81
N ASN A 3 3.80 -1.99 2.61
CA ASN A 3 3.32 -2.96 3.58
C ASN A 3 2.23 -3.87 2.98
N CYS A 4 2.11 -5.10 3.49
CA CYS A 4 0.98 -5.99 3.21
C CYS A 4 -0.06 -5.85 4.33
N VAL A 5 -1.36 -5.87 4.04
CA VAL A 5 -2.43 -5.65 5.05
C VAL A 5 -3.30 -6.89 5.19
N THR A 6 -3.69 -7.23 6.42
CA THR A 6 -4.63 -8.32 6.72
C THR A 6 -5.68 -7.86 7.72
N SER A 7 -6.95 -8.19 7.49
CA SER A 7 -8.08 -7.83 8.36
C SER A 7 -8.37 -8.85 9.48
N VAL A 8 -7.46 -9.80 9.74
CA VAL A 8 -7.71 -10.91 10.67
C VAL A 8 -7.20 -10.54 12.07
N ASP A 9 -8.13 -10.40 13.02
CA ASP A 9 -7.84 -9.90 14.37
C ASP A 9 -7.29 -10.96 15.35
N THR A 10 -7.70 -12.21 15.22
CA THR A 10 -7.48 -13.26 16.24
C THR A 10 -6.36 -14.26 15.91
N GLU A 11 -6.01 -14.41 14.63
CA GLU A 11 -5.06 -15.43 14.16
C GLU A 11 -3.82 -14.82 13.47
N LEU A 12 -3.59 -13.51 13.67
CA LEU A 12 -2.54 -12.76 12.98
C LEU A 12 -1.15 -13.39 13.19
N SER A 13 -0.81 -13.80 14.42
CA SER A 13 0.51 -14.37 14.72
C SER A 13 0.73 -15.74 14.07
N GLU A 14 -0.30 -16.58 14.03
CA GLU A 14 -0.25 -17.89 13.39
C GLU A 14 -0.17 -17.74 11.88
N PHE A 15 -0.96 -16.82 11.31
CA PHE A 15 -0.90 -16.49 9.89
C PHE A 15 0.44 -15.89 9.48
N VAL A 16 0.99 -14.93 10.25
CA VAL A 16 2.31 -14.33 10.00
C VAL A 16 3.39 -15.41 10.01
N ASN A 17 3.38 -16.30 11.01
CA ASN A 17 4.37 -17.37 11.10
C ASN A 17 4.25 -18.35 9.93
N GLY A 18 3.04 -18.84 9.63
CA GLY A 18 2.81 -19.77 8.51
C GLY A 18 3.16 -19.15 7.16
N ALA A 19 2.77 -17.90 6.92
CA ALA A 19 3.11 -17.18 5.70
C ALA A 19 4.62 -16.92 5.59
N THR A 20 5.30 -16.62 6.70
CA THR A 20 6.76 -16.40 6.72
C THR A 20 7.52 -17.68 6.40
N GLU A 21 7.08 -18.83 6.94
CA GLU A 21 7.67 -20.13 6.63
C GLU A 21 7.47 -20.50 5.15
N LEU A 22 6.27 -20.29 4.60
CA LEU A 22 5.96 -20.54 3.19
C LEU A 22 6.78 -19.62 2.25
N MET A 23 6.93 -18.35 2.59
CA MET A 23 7.72 -17.42 1.77
C MET A 23 9.23 -17.70 1.87
N LYS A 24 9.75 -18.06 3.05
CA LYS A 24 11.14 -18.51 3.24
C LYS A 24 11.47 -19.74 2.40
N LEU A 25 10.53 -20.68 2.27
CA LEU A 25 10.69 -21.87 1.41
C LEU A 25 11.00 -21.51 -0.05
N ARG A 26 10.57 -20.32 -0.50
CA ARG A 26 10.77 -19.82 -1.86
C ARG A 26 11.75 -18.63 -1.92
N SER A 27 12.50 -18.39 -0.85
CA SER A 27 13.45 -17.27 -0.72
C SER A 27 12.83 -15.89 -0.87
N PHE A 28 11.54 -15.75 -0.54
CA PHE A 28 10.87 -14.45 -0.45
C PHE A 28 10.85 -13.98 1.00
N GLU A 29 11.16 -12.70 1.21
CA GLU A 29 10.97 -12.05 2.51
C GLU A 29 9.55 -11.50 2.61
N LEU A 30 8.89 -11.80 3.72
CA LEU A 30 7.57 -11.25 3.98
C LEU A 30 7.70 -9.75 4.29
N LYS A 31 7.18 -8.90 3.41
CA LYS A 31 7.14 -7.45 3.65
C LYS A 31 6.27 -7.16 4.88
N ARG A 32 6.65 -6.14 5.65
CA ARG A 32 6.03 -5.77 6.94
C ARG A 32 4.50 -5.79 6.84
N MET A 33 3.86 -6.55 7.74
CA MET A 33 2.41 -6.71 7.76
C MET A 33 1.78 -5.62 8.63
N GLY A 34 0.86 -4.84 8.07
CA GLY A 34 0.03 -3.88 8.78
C GLY A 34 -1.26 -4.52 9.29
N LYS A 35 -1.69 -4.13 10.50
CA LYS A 35 -2.96 -4.57 11.10
C LYS A 35 -3.95 -3.40 11.10
N THR A 36 -5.20 -3.66 10.70
CA THR A 36 -6.31 -2.73 10.96
C THR A 36 -6.59 -2.77 12.46
N SER A 37 -6.27 -1.70 13.17
CA SER A 37 -6.46 -1.59 14.62
C SER A 37 -7.25 -0.33 14.91
N LYS A 38 -8.39 -0.46 15.60
CA LYS A 38 -9.19 0.69 16.04
C LYS A 38 -8.47 1.58 17.06
N ASP A 39 -7.47 1.01 17.74
CA ASP A 39 -6.56 1.70 18.66
C ASP A 39 -5.25 2.13 17.99
N ALA A 40 -5.14 2.03 16.65
CA ALA A 40 -4.02 2.64 15.96
C ALA A 40 -4.15 4.17 16.11
N ASP A 41 -3.14 4.79 16.72
CA ASP A 41 -2.89 6.22 16.50
C ASP A 41 -2.97 6.48 14.99
N SER A 42 -3.58 7.60 14.58
CA SER A 42 -3.97 7.97 13.20
C SER A 42 -2.80 7.96 12.20
N ALA A 43 -2.20 6.81 12.00
CA ALA A 43 -0.96 6.59 11.28
C ALA A 43 -1.34 6.23 9.86
N GLN A 44 -1.10 7.17 8.95
CA GLN A 44 -1.10 6.88 7.53
C GLN A 44 0.10 5.98 7.22
N SER A 45 -0.12 4.91 6.46
CA SER A 45 0.93 3.98 6.05
C SER A 45 0.89 3.76 4.54
N HIS A 46 2.05 3.55 3.92
CA HIS A 46 2.10 3.21 2.50
C HIS A 46 1.88 1.70 2.26
N VAL A 47 0.92 1.38 1.40
CA VAL A 47 0.51 0.02 1.05
C VAL A 47 0.38 -0.07 -0.48
N LEU A 48 1.36 -0.67 -1.15
CA LEU A 48 1.40 -0.85 -2.61
C LEU A 48 1.27 0.49 -3.38
N GLY A 49 2.04 1.51 -2.99
CA GLY A 49 1.91 2.87 -3.52
C GLY A 49 0.65 3.64 -3.03
N LEU A 50 -0.28 2.92 -2.40
CA LEU A 50 -1.44 3.35 -1.61
C LEU A 50 -1.06 4.19 -0.38
N LEU A 51 -1.80 5.23 -0.02
CA LEU A 51 -1.88 5.71 1.37
C LEU A 51 -3.05 4.98 2.05
N TRP A 52 -2.78 4.31 3.16
CA TRP A 52 -3.79 3.60 3.93
C TRP A 52 -3.98 4.26 5.29
N GLU A 53 -5.22 4.64 5.58
CA GLU A 53 -5.67 5.10 6.89
C GLU A 53 -6.19 3.92 7.71
N VAL A 54 -5.35 3.48 8.65
CA VAL A 54 -5.55 2.25 9.43
C VAL A 54 -6.83 2.27 10.28
N LYS A 55 -7.26 3.46 10.72
CA LYS A 55 -8.39 3.61 11.65
C LYS A 55 -9.74 3.47 10.97
N GLU A 56 -9.91 4.11 9.81
CA GLU A 56 -11.15 4.09 9.03
C GLU A 56 -11.15 3.03 7.93
N ASP A 57 -10.03 2.32 7.77
CA ASP A 57 -9.79 1.34 6.70
C ASP A 57 -9.99 1.93 5.30
N LEU A 58 -9.54 3.17 5.12
CA LEU A 58 -9.65 3.92 3.87
C LEU A 58 -8.33 3.91 3.10
N LEU A 59 -8.41 3.71 1.79
CA LEU A 59 -7.28 3.81 0.87
C LEU A 59 -7.38 5.08 0.04
N PHE A 60 -6.28 5.82 -0.04
CA PHE A 60 -6.14 7.08 -0.77
C PHE A 60 -4.97 6.96 -1.74
N CYS A 61 -5.14 7.49 -2.95
CA CYS A 61 -4.01 7.63 -3.87
C CYS A 61 -3.17 8.83 -3.46
N ASP A 62 -1.85 8.67 -3.32
CA ASP A 62 -0.95 9.80 -3.09
C ASP A 62 -0.74 10.58 -4.39
N THR A 63 -1.52 11.63 -4.59
CA THR A 63 -1.43 12.48 -5.79
C THR A 63 -0.42 13.63 -5.62
N SER A 64 0.27 13.75 -4.48
CA SER A 64 1.20 14.85 -4.22
C SER A 64 2.38 14.87 -5.20
N HIS A 65 2.74 13.70 -5.74
CA HIS A 65 3.80 13.50 -6.73
C HIS A 65 3.32 13.55 -8.18
N ILE A 66 2.01 13.72 -8.42
CA ILE A 66 1.45 13.83 -9.78
C ILE A 66 1.59 15.28 -10.21
N ASP A 67 2.59 15.52 -11.05
CA ASP A 67 2.84 16.83 -11.62
C ASP A 67 1.75 17.18 -12.64
N THR A 68 0.76 17.96 -12.22
CA THR A 68 -0.38 18.37 -13.06
C THR A 68 -0.08 19.62 -13.89
N ALA A 69 1.02 20.32 -13.61
CA ALA A 69 1.39 21.60 -14.20
C ALA A 69 2.16 21.47 -15.53
N CYS A 70 1.81 20.50 -16.37
CA CYS A 70 2.53 20.28 -17.63
C CYS A 70 1.85 21.00 -18.80
N GLU A 71 2.19 22.28 -18.97
CA GLU A 71 1.88 23.02 -20.20
C GLU A 71 3.13 23.19 -21.08
N PRO A 72 3.05 22.90 -22.40
CA PRO A 72 1.89 22.41 -23.13
C PRO A 72 1.57 20.94 -22.86
N MET A 73 0.27 20.62 -22.81
CA MET A 73 -0.22 19.29 -22.45
C MET A 73 -0.10 18.31 -23.63
N PHE A 74 0.90 17.43 -23.59
CA PHE A 74 1.08 16.39 -24.60
C PHE A 74 0.34 15.10 -24.23
N ARG A 75 -0.14 14.35 -25.24
CA ARG A 75 -0.79 13.03 -25.05
C ARG A 75 0.02 12.09 -24.15
N ARG A 76 1.34 12.06 -24.30
CA ARG A 76 2.25 11.25 -23.46
C ARG A 76 2.22 11.64 -21.98
N ASN A 77 2.04 12.92 -21.67
CA ASN A 77 2.02 13.42 -20.31
C ASN A 77 0.68 13.05 -19.64
N VAL A 78 -0.43 13.20 -20.38
CA VAL A 78 -1.77 12.78 -19.92
C VAL A 78 -1.79 11.28 -19.61
N LEU A 79 -1.30 10.45 -20.54
CA LEU A 79 -1.25 9.00 -20.34
C LEU A 79 -0.33 8.61 -19.17
N SER A 80 0.80 9.29 -19.01
CA SER A 80 1.71 9.08 -17.87
C SER A 80 1.03 9.42 -16.53
N CYS A 81 0.32 10.55 -16.45
CA CYS A 81 -0.41 10.92 -15.24
C CYS A 81 -1.56 9.95 -14.92
N ILE A 82 -2.30 9.50 -15.94
CA ILE A 82 -3.34 8.48 -15.76
C ILE A 82 -2.75 7.18 -15.24
N GLN A 83 -1.62 6.73 -15.81
CA GLN A 83 -0.97 5.49 -15.38
C GLN A 83 -0.56 5.53 -13.90
N LYS A 84 -0.05 6.66 -13.41
CA LYS A 84 0.32 6.83 -11.99
C LYS A 84 -0.86 6.73 -11.02
N VAL A 85 -2.08 6.96 -11.48
CA VAL A 85 -3.30 6.78 -10.67
C VAL A 85 -3.78 5.33 -10.69
N PHE A 86 -3.71 4.68 -11.86
CA PHE A 86 -4.15 3.28 -12.01
C PHE A 86 -3.14 2.26 -11.49
N ASP A 87 -1.85 2.58 -11.55
CA ASP A 87 -0.74 1.77 -11.06
C ASP A 87 0.22 2.68 -10.27
N PRO A 88 -0.07 2.88 -8.97
CA PRO A 88 0.69 3.79 -8.11
C PRO A 88 2.03 3.23 -7.62
N ILE A 89 2.43 2.04 -8.10
CA ILE A 89 3.64 1.30 -7.68
C ILE A 89 4.88 1.72 -8.50
#